data_AF-A0A2L2NMJ4-F1
#
_entry.id   AF-A0A2L2NMJ4-F1
#
_cell.length_a   1.000
_cell.length_b   1.000
_cell.length_c   1.000
_cell.angle_alpha   90.00
_cell.angle_beta   90.00
_cell.angle_gamma   90.00
#
_symmetry.space_group_name_H-M   'P 1'
#
loop_
_entity.id
_entity.type
_entity.pdbx_description
1 polymer ?
#
loop_
_entity_poly.entity_id
_entity_poly.type
_entity_poly.pdbx_seq_one_letter_code
_entity_poly.pdbx_strand_id
1 'polypeptide(L)'
;MPQVIPGRFTAEIDQPFVVFLIGMRINKLFAFSKWIPTAMAMSPMLRSLNQNPEKGFLGGETFVYWRGVGLIQYWRSFEDLERFARNPADAHLKAWQRFNQGIGADGSVGIWHETYLIEPGRYEAVYGNMPIFGLPAATKHIPAMGRKETARRRLGGDGEPAVPSPAIQPPN
;
A
#
# COMPACT_ATOMS: atom_id res chain seq x y z
N MET A 1 4.19 9.72 -17.77
CA MET A 1 3.20 8.66 -17.43
C MET A 1 3.97 7.37 -17.22
N PRO A 2 3.69 6.58 -16.16
CA PRO A 2 4.39 5.32 -15.94
C PRO A 2 4.11 4.35 -17.10
N GLN A 3 5.13 3.59 -17.50
CA GLN A 3 5.06 2.67 -18.63
C GLN A 3 4.10 1.52 -18.31
N VAL A 4 3.14 1.26 -19.21
CA VAL A 4 2.27 0.09 -19.14
C VAL A 4 3.06 -1.14 -19.55
N ILE A 5 2.97 -2.22 -18.77
CA ILE A 5 3.59 -3.50 -19.10
C ILE A 5 2.48 -4.46 -19.59
N PRO A 6 2.44 -4.78 -20.90
CA PRO A 6 1.45 -5.71 -21.44
C PRO A 6 1.65 -7.12 -20.89
N GLY A 7 0.54 -7.82 -20.67
CA GLY A 7 0.55 -9.21 -20.17
C GLY A 7 0.06 -9.31 -18.74
N ARG A 8 0.39 -10.43 -18.09
CA ARG A 8 -0.12 -10.80 -16.77
C ARG A 8 1.02 -11.12 -15.81
N PHE A 9 1.04 -10.41 -14.69
CA PHE A 9 2.11 -10.43 -13.70
C PHE A 9 1.57 -10.62 -12.29
N THR A 10 2.46 -10.95 -11.37
CA THR A 10 2.21 -11.11 -9.94
C THR A 10 3.38 -10.52 -9.14
N ALA A 11 3.19 -10.38 -7.83
CA ALA A 11 4.26 -10.12 -6.89
C ALA A 11 4.86 -11.42 -6.33
N GLU A 12 6.16 -11.41 -6.06
CA GLU A 12 6.89 -12.46 -5.34
C GLU A 12 7.57 -11.88 -4.10
N ILE A 13 7.27 -12.47 -2.95
CA ILE A 13 7.92 -12.20 -1.67
C ILE A 13 7.88 -13.47 -0.82
N ASP A 14 9.05 -13.92 -0.38
CA ASP A 14 9.21 -15.18 0.37
C ASP A 14 9.34 -14.95 1.89
N GLN A 15 9.24 -13.68 2.32
CA GLN A 15 9.34 -13.27 3.72
C GLN A 15 7.98 -12.79 4.24
N PRO A 16 7.73 -12.87 5.56
CA PRO A 16 6.59 -12.19 6.16
C PRO A 16 6.65 -10.68 5.85
N PHE A 17 5.49 -10.07 5.69
CA PHE A 17 5.39 -8.62 5.50
C PHE A 17 4.06 -8.09 6.04
N VAL A 18 3.95 -6.77 6.11
CA VAL A 18 2.73 -6.09 6.56
C VAL A 18 2.13 -5.29 5.43
N VAL A 19 0.82 -5.42 5.26
CA VAL A 19 0.00 -4.50 4.46
C VAL A 19 -0.69 -3.56 5.43
N PHE A 20 -0.40 -2.27 5.32
CA PHE A 20 -0.96 -1.24 6.17
C PHE A 20 -1.76 -0.24 5.35
N LEU A 21 -3.07 -0.22 5.53
CA LEU A 21 -3.94 0.76 4.91
C LEU A 21 -4.16 1.89 5.90
N ILE A 22 -4.06 3.12 5.44
CA ILE A 22 -4.36 4.30 6.24
C ILE A 22 -5.05 5.35 5.37
N GLY A 23 -5.96 6.11 5.96
CA GLY A 23 -6.60 7.19 5.23
C GLY A 23 -7.26 8.21 6.14
N MET A 24 -7.69 9.29 5.49
CA MET A 24 -8.51 10.32 6.11
C MET A 24 -9.81 10.51 5.36
N ARG A 25 -10.88 10.82 6.10
CA ARG A 25 -12.19 11.16 5.58
C ARG A 25 -12.59 12.57 6.01
N ILE A 26 -13.00 13.39 5.07
CA ILE A 26 -13.54 14.72 5.33
C ILE A 26 -15.03 14.55 5.67
N ASN A 27 -15.45 14.94 6.88
CA ASN A 27 -16.85 14.90 7.32
C ASN A 27 -17.50 16.29 7.21
N LYS A 28 -16.76 17.36 7.46
CA LYS A 28 -17.20 18.75 7.27
C LYS A 28 -16.39 19.40 6.14
N LEU A 29 -16.97 19.49 4.93
CA LEU A 29 -16.26 19.97 3.73
C LEU A 29 -15.70 21.39 3.88
N PHE A 30 -16.45 22.27 4.55
CA PHE A 30 -16.04 23.66 4.78
C PHE A 30 -15.03 23.85 5.93
N ALA A 31 -14.65 22.78 6.64
CA ALA A 31 -13.63 22.84 7.69
C ALA A 31 -12.20 22.79 7.09
N PHE A 32 -11.92 23.66 6.12
CA PHE A 32 -10.66 23.69 5.35
C PHE A 32 -9.42 23.79 6.25
N SER A 33 -9.49 24.63 7.29
CA SER A 33 -8.40 24.79 8.27
C SER A 33 -8.09 23.53 9.07
N LYS A 34 -8.98 22.53 9.06
CA LYS A 34 -8.79 21.24 9.74
C LYS A 34 -8.29 20.18 8.78
N TRP A 35 -9.00 19.95 7.68
CA TRP A 35 -8.68 18.83 6.81
C TRP A 35 -7.47 19.08 5.89
N ILE A 36 -7.18 20.32 5.50
CA ILE A 36 -6.00 20.62 4.65
C ILE A 36 -4.69 20.25 5.36
N PRO A 37 -4.42 20.69 6.61
CA PRO A 37 -3.22 20.28 7.33
C PRO A 37 -3.10 18.77 7.53
N THR A 38 -4.22 18.08 7.80
CA THR A 38 -4.24 16.61 7.93
C THR A 38 -3.84 15.93 6.62
N ALA A 39 -4.38 16.38 5.49
CA ALA A 39 -4.04 15.82 4.18
C ALA A 39 -2.57 16.04 3.81
N MET A 40 -2.02 17.21 4.14
CA MET A 40 -0.63 17.57 3.86
C MET A 40 0.39 16.85 4.76
N ALA A 41 -0.04 16.25 5.87
CA ALA A 41 0.86 15.60 6.82
C ALA A 41 1.50 14.31 6.26
N MET A 42 0.87 13.66 5.28
CA MET A 42 1.33 12.36 4.75
C MET A 42 2.56 12.48 3.83
N SER A 43 2.62 13.51 2.98
CA SER A 43 3.71 13.69 2.02
C SER A 43 5.12 13.73 2.64
N PRO A 44 5.40 14.49 3.71
CA PRO A 44 6.73 14.48 4.34
C PRO A 44 7.06 13.16 5.05
N MET A 45 6.05 12.45 5.59
CA MET A 45 6.25 11.11 6.16
C MET A 45 6.75 10.14 5.08
N LEU A 46 6.05 10.06 3.94
CA LEU A 46 6.44 9.18 2.85
C LEU A 46 7.80 9.55 2.26
N ARG A 47 8.12 10.84 2.15
CA ARG A 47 9.45 11.27 1.72
C ARG A 47 10.54 10.76 2.67
N SER A 48 10.33 10.89 3.98
CA SER A 48 11.28 10.38 4.97
C SER A 48 11.43 8.86 4.86
N LEU A 49 10.33 8.12 4.74
CA LEU A 49 10.39 6.66 4.59
C LEU A 49 11.15 6.21 3.34
N ASN A 50 10.89 6.85 2.19
CA ASN A 50 11.61 6.54 0.94
C ASN A 50 13.10 6.88 1.00
N GLN A 51 13.51 7.88 1.80
CA GLN A 51 14.91 8.26 1.99
C GLN A 51 15.65 7.39 3.02
N ASN A 52 14.93 6.62 3.82
CA ASN A 52 15.46 5.87 4.96
C ASN A 52 14.94 4.42 4.91
N PRO A 53 15.37 3.61 3.92
CA PRO A 53 14.85 2.26 3.70
C PRO A 53 15.12 1.30 4.87
N GLU A 54 16.09 1.60 5.73
CA GLU A 54 16.34 0.84 6.97
C GLU A 54 15.15 0.85 7.94
N LYS A 55 14.25 1.83 7.82
CA LYS A 55 13.00 1.91 8.58
C LYS A 55 11.98 0.83 8.22
N GLY A 56 12.22 0.07 7.15
CA GLY A 56 11.41 -1.10 6.78
C GLY A 56 10.19 -0.79 5.91
N PHE A 57 10.07 0.42 5.38
CA PHE A 57 9.07 0.75 4.37
C PHE A 57 9.49 0.18 3.01
N LEU A 58 8.64 -0.66 2.43
CA LEU A 58 8.88 -1.32 1.14
C LEU A 58 8.29 -0.52 -0.03
N GLY A 59 7.25 0.28 0.22
CA GLY A 59 6.58 1.08 -0.80
C GLY A 59 5.11 1.31 -0.47
N GLY A 60 4.42 2.06 -1.31
CA GLY A 60 2.99 2.31 -1.12
C GLY A 60 2.33 3.09 -2.25
N GLU A 61 1.00 3.02 -2.28
CA GLU A 61 0.17 3.57 -3.34
C GLU A 61 -0.94 4.45 -2.76
N THR A 62 -1.02 5.69 -3.24
CA THR A 62 -2.09 6.62 -2.84
C THR A 62 -3.30 6.44 -3.74
N PHE A 63 -4.48 6.38 -3.14
CA PHE A 63 -5.75 6.34 -3.86
C PHE A 63 -6.72 7.36 -3.28
N VAL A 64 -7.64 7.84 -4.12
CA VAL A 64 -8.70 8.76 -3.71
C VAL A 64 -10.04 8.04 -3.72
N TYR A 65 -10.90 8.40 -2.77
CA TYR A 65 -12.26 7.88 -2.69
C TYR A 65 -13.21 9.00 -2.29
N TRP A 66 -14.51 8.72 -2.28
CA TRP A 66 -15.51 9.73 -1.96
C TRP A 66 -15.23 10.36 -0.58
N ARG A 67 -14.88 11.65 -0.61
CA ARG A 67 -14.55 12.48 0.56
C ARG A 67 -13.29 12.03 1.31
N GLY A 68 -12.34 11.38 0.66
CA GLY A 68 -11.12 10.99 1.35
C GLY A 68 -9.98 10.59 0.44
N VAL A 69 -8.83 10.44 1.07
CA VAL A 69 -7.60 9.92 0.48
C VAL A 69 -7.13 8.77 1.35
N GLY A 70 -6.62 7.74 0.71
CA GLY A 70 -6.10 6.53 1.33
C GLY A 70 -4.72 6.21 0.77
N LEU A 71 -4.00 5.40 1.53
CA LEU A 71 -2.67 4.95 1.21
C LEU A 71 -2.56 3.48 1.58
N ILE A 72 -2.18 2.66 0.61
CA ILE A 72 -1.74 1.28 0.83
C ILE A 72 -0.24 1.34 1.07
N GLN A 73 0.25 0.74 2.15
CA GLN A 73 1.67 0.67 2.47
C GLN A 73 2.09 -0.78 2.64
N TYR A 74 3.32 -1.07 2.23
CA TYR A 74 3.97 -2.35 2.42
C TYR A 74 5.16 -2.16 3.34
N TRP A 75 5.25 -2.99 4.37
CA TRP A 75 6.29 -2.91 5.39
C TRP A 75 6.95 -4.26 5.58
N ARG A 76 8.24 -4.25 5.88
CA ARG A 76 9.04 -5.44 6.14
C ARG A 76 8.56 -6.19 7.38
N SER A 77 8.11 -5.49 8.41
CA SER A 77 7.50 -6.11 9.59
C SER A 77 6.57 -5.14 10.34
N PHE A 78 5.81 -5.68 11.30
CA PHE A 78 4.97 -4.85 12.17
C PHE A 78 5.82 -3.99 13.11
N GLU A 79 6.93 -4.51 13.61
CA GLU A 79 7.87 -3.82 14.50
C GLU A 79 8.50 -2.61 13.81
N ASP A 80 8.78 -2.72 12.51
CA ASP A 80 9.27 -1.60 11.69
C ASP A 80 8.21 -0.49 11.56
N LEU A 81 6.98 -0.86 11.25
CA LEU A 81 5.84 0.05 11.19
C LEU A 81 5.59 0.74 12.54
N GLU A 82 5.52 -0.04 13.62
CA GLU A 82 5.27 0.48 14.97
C GLU A 82 6.41 1.42 15.42
N ARG A 83 7.66 1.04 15.18
CA ARG A 83 8.82 1.86 15.52
C ARG A 83 8.75 3.21 14.83
N PHE A 84 8.47 3.25 13.53
CA PHE A 84 8.27 4.52 12.82
C PHE A 84 7.10 5.33 13.39
N ALA A 85 5.98 4.68 13.69
CA ALA A 85 4.80 5.36 14.21
C ALA A 85 5.01 6.01 15.59
N ARG A 86 5.87 5.41 16.42
CA ARG A 86 6.10 5.83 17.82
C ARG A 86 7.37 6.67 18.02
N ASN A 87 8.29 6.68 17.07
CA ASN A 87 9.56 7.38 17.22
C ASN A 87 9.38 8.91 17.25
N PRO A 88 9.82 9.62 18.31
CA PRO A 88 9.73 11.08 18.40
C PRO A 88 10.53 11.83 17.32
N ALA A 89 11.56 11.21 16.77
CA ALA A 89 12.35 11.77 15.67
C ALA A 89 11.62 11.68 14.31
N ASP A 90 10.61 10.82 14.19
CA ASP A 90 9.84 10.62 12.98
C ASP A 90 8.61 11.54 12.89
N ALA A 91 8.16 11.80 11.66
CA ALA A 91 7.11 12.76 11.40
C ALA A 91 5.71 12.30 11.88
N HIS A 92 5.50 11.00 12.07
CA HIS A 92 4.20 10.43 12.42
C HIS A 92 3.68 10.94 13.77
N LEU A 93 4.49 10.85 14.84
CA LEU A 93 4.05 11.22 16.18
C LEU A 93 3.64 12.70 16.26
N LYS A 94 4.41 13.59 15.61
CA LYS A 94 4.11 15.03 15.54
C LYS A 94 2.82 15.30 14.75
N ALA A 95 2.59 14.59 13.65
CA ALA A 95 1.34 14.70 12.90
C ALA A 95 0.14 14.24 13.73
N TRP A 96 0.28 13.16 14.47
CA TRP A 96 -0.76 12.64 15.36
C TRP A 96 -1.09 13.62 16.50
N GLN A 97 -0.08 14.22 17.13
CA GLN A 97 -0.28 15.25 18.15
C GLN A 97 -1.06 16.45 17.61
N ARG A 98 -0.69 16.94 16.41
CA ARG A 98 -1.41 18.06 15.75
C ARG A 98 -2.86 17.69 15.42
N PHE A 99 -3.10 16.48 14.93
CA PHE A 99 -4.45 16.00 14.67
C PHE A 99 -5.29 15.99 15.95
N ASN A 100 -4.76 15.45 17.05
CA ASN A 100 -5.47 15.40 18.33
C ASN A 100 -5.77 16.80 18.90
N GLN A 101 -4.84 17.75 18.74
CA GLN A 101 -5.04 19.13 19.21
C GLN A 101 -6.04 19.92 18.35
N GLY A 102 -5.99 19.75 17.02
CA GLY A 102 -6.80 20.55 16.09
C GLY A 102 -8.20 19.98 15.79
N ILE A 103 -8.34 18.66 15.88
CA ILE A 103 -9.56 17.92 15.52
C ILE A 103 -10.06 17.11 16.72
N GLY A 104 -9.18 16.27 17.30
CA GLY A 104 -9.56 15.40 18.42
C GLY A 104 -10.79 14.55 18.09
N ALA A 105 -11.83 14.68 18.91
CA ALA A 105 -13.10 13.95 18.76
C ALA A 105 -14.25 14.82 18.21
N ASP A 106 -13.98 15.95 17.54
CA ASP A 106 -15.02 16.90 17.10
C ASP A 106 -15.81 16.47 15.85
N GLY A 107 -15.42 15.35 15.23
CA GLY A 107 -16.05 14.74 14.07
C GLY A 107 -15.86 15.48 12.74
N SER A 108 -15.05 16.53 12.66
CA SER A 108 -14.83 17.29 11.41
C SER A 108 -14.02 16.52 10.36
N VAL A 109 -13.05 15.72 10.81
CA VAL A 109 -12.19 14.87 9.99
C VAL A 109 -12.05 13.51 10.68
N GLY A 110 -12.27 12.43 9.93
CA GLY A 110 -11.99 11.08 10.37
C GLY A 110 -10.62 10.62 9.88
N ILE A 111 -10.01 9.71 10.64
CA ILE A 111 -8.89 8.90 10.20
C ILE A 111 -9.24 7.43 10.38
N TRP A 112 -8.64 6.57 9.59
CA TRP A 112 -8.79 5.13 9.73
C TRP A 112 -7.49 4.45 9.32
N HIS A 113 -7.27 3.25 9.84
CA HIS A 113 -6.17 2.42 9.45
C HIS A 113 -6.48 0.94 9.70
N GLU A 114 -5.89 0.08 8.89
CA GLU A 114 -6.02 -1.38 8.96
C GLU A 114 -4.62 -1.99 8.78
N THR A 115 -4.25 -2.93 9.64
CA THR A 115 -2.93 -3.58 9.60
C THR A 115 -3.13 -5.08 9.41
N TYR A 116 -2.55 -5.62 8.33
CA TYR A 116 -2.61 -7.04 8.00
C TYR A 116 -1.20 -7.62 8.01
N LEU A 117 -0.99 -8.64 8.84
CA LEU A 117 0.25 -9.40 8.92
C LEU A 117 0.13 -10.57 7.96
N ILE A 118 1.02 -10.63 6.98
CA ILE A 118 0.98 -11.60 5.89
C ILE A 118 2.15 -12.56 6.03
N GLU A 119 1.82 -13.83 6.19
CA GLU A 119 2.80 -14.93 6.16
C GLU A 119 3.22 -15.27 4.72
N PRO A 120 4.44 -15.82 4.52
CA PRO A 120 4.88 -16.31 3.22
C PRO A 120 3.86 -17.26 2.58
N GLY A 121 3.56 -17.04 1.30
CA GLY A 121 2.59 -17.85 0.55
C GLY A 121 1.11 -17.67 0.96
N ARG A 122 0.80 -16.79 1.93
CA ARG A 122 -0.58 -16.47 2.36
C ARG A 122 -1.10 -15.18 1.73
N TYR A 123 -0.77 -14.95 0.46
CA TYR A 123 -1.28 -13.81 -0.32
C TYR A 123 -1.44 -14.18 -1.79
N GLU A 124 -2.29 -13.44 -2.48
CA GLU A 124 -2.49 -13.58 -3.92
C GLU A 124 -2.67 -12.18 -4.51
N ALA A 125 -1.93 -11.89 -5.59
CA ALA A 125 -2.05 -10.65 -6.31
C ALA A 125 -1.84 -10.88 -7.81
N VAL A 126 -2.53 -10.10 -8.65
CA VAL A 126 -2.40 -10.19 -10.10
C VAL A 126 -2.53 -8.80 -10.72
N TYR A 127 -1.71 -8.56 -11.73
CA TYR A 127 -1.58 -7.28 -12.42
C TYR A 127 -1.64 -7.55 -13.91
N GLY A 128 -2.58 -6.94 -14.61
CA GLY A 128 -2.82 -7.18 -16.03
C GLY A 128 -2.83 -5.88 -16.82
N ASN A 129 -1.98 -5.77 -17.84
CA ASN A 129 -1.93 -4.60 -18.74
C ASN A 129 -1.86 -3.26 -17.99
N MET A 130 -1.03 -3.18 -16.95
CA MET A 130 -0.90 -2.00 -16.10
C MET A 130 0.58 -1.72 -15.77
N PRO A 131 0.93 -0.50 -15.37
CA PRO A 131 2.25 -0.23 -14.83
C PRO A 131 2.53 -1.05 -13.56
N ILE A 132 3.80 -1.15 -13.17
CA ILE A 132 4.18 -1.75 -11.87
C ILE A 132 3.56 -0.88 -10.78
N PHE A 133 2.67 -1.49 -9.99
CA PHE A 133 1.82 -0.82 -9.01
C PHE A 133 1.61 -1.74 -7.81
N GLY A 134 1.54 -1.18 -6.60
CA GLY A 134 1.20 -1.93 -5.40
C GLY A 134 2.30 -2.90 -4.96
N LEU A 135 1.93 -4.11 -4.56
CA LEU A 135 2.87 -5.09 -4.01
C LEU A 135 4.10 -5.38 -4.89
N PRO A 136 4.02 -5.57 -6.23
CA PRO A 136 5.18 -5.83 -7.06
C PRO A 136 6.10 -4.62 -7.22
N ALA A 137 5.62 -3.39 -6.97
CA ALA A 137 6.47 -2.21 -6.89
C ALA A 137 7.28 -2.17 -5.58
N ALA A 138 6.71 -2.73 -4.51
CA ALA A 138 7.34 -2.85 -3.21
C ALA A 138 8.21 -4.12 -3.06
N THR A 139 8.04 -5.09 -3.96
CA THR A 139 8.74 -6.38 -3.91
C THR A 139 9.32 -6.73 -5.28
N LYS A 140 8.92 -7.86 -5.86
CA LYS A 140 9.43 -8.36 -7.13
C LYS A 140 8.27 -8.58 -8.10
N HIS A 141 8.32 -7.88 -9.23
CA HIS A 141 7.39 -8.03 -10.34
C HIS A 141 7.79 -9.20 -11.24
N ILE A 142 6.95 -10.24 -11.34
CA ILE A 142 7.25 -11.45 -12.14
C ILE A 142 6.07 -11.88 -13.01
N PRO A 143 6.29 -12.60 -14.13
CA PRO A 143 5.21 -13.14 -14.93
C PRO A 143 4.31 -14.12 -14.14
N ALA A 144 3.00 -14.02 -14.32
CA ALA A 144 2.02 -14.91 -13.69
C ALA A 144 1.76 -16.14 -14.59
N MET A 145 2.77 -17.00 -14.74
CA MET A 145 2.74 -18.19 -15.60
C MET A 145 2.91 -19.51 -14.80
N GLY A 146 2.52 -20.64 -15.41
CA GLY A 146 2.71 -21.97 -14.84
C GLY A 146 2.06 -22.13 -13.45
N ARG A 147 2.87 -22.37 -12.41
CA ARG A 147 2.42 -22.44 -11.01
C ARG A 147 1.91 -21.10 -10.44
N LYS A 148 2.01 -20.01 -11.21
CA LYS A 148 1.50 -18.68 -10.83
C LYS A 148 0.35 -18.22 -11.72
N GLU A 149 -0.16 -19.10 -12.58
CA GLU A 149 -1.21 -18.76 -13.54
C GLU A 149 -2.58 -18.53 -12.89
N THR A 150 -2.99 -19.37 -11.94
CA THR A 150 -4.30 -19.25 -11.29
C THR A 150 -4.16 -18.73 -9.88
N ALA A 151 -5.20 -18.09 -9.36
CA ALA A 151 -5.22 -17.61 -7.98
C ALA A 151 -4.97 -18.76 -6.99
N ARG A 152 -5.59 -19.93 -7.22
CA ARG A 152 -5.39 -21.11 -6.39
C ARG A 152 -3.96 -21.64 -6.45
N ARG A 153 -3.33 -21.68 -7.64
CA ARG A 153 -1.92 -22.08 -7.79
C ARG A 153 -0.95 -21.10 -7.12
N ARG A 154 -1.23 -19.79 -7.16
CA ARG A 154 -0.43 -18.77 -6.43
C ARG A 154 -0.47 -18.95 -4.90
N LEU A 155 -1.56 -19.52 -4.36
CA LEU A 155 -1.69 -19.89 -2.95
C LEU A 155 -1.18 -21.31 -2.63
N GLY A 156 -0.46 -21.96 -3.55
CA GLY A 156 0.11 -23.29 -3.36
C GLY A 156 -0.85 -24.47 -3.56
N GLY A 157 -2.09 -24.22 -3.98
CA GLY A 157 -3.04 -25.26 -4.35
C GLY A 157 -2.96 -25.66 -5.83
N ASP A 158 -3.83 -26.57 -6.26
CA ASP A 158 -4.00 -26.92 -7.67
C ASP A 158 -5.31 -26.35 -8.22
N GLY A 159 -5.33 -26.00 -9.50
CA GLY A 159 -6.51 -25.45 -10.16
C GLY A 159 -6.22 -24.97 -11.56
N GLU A 160 -7.09 -25.35 -12.51
CA GLU A 160 -7.00 -24.96 -13.90
C GLU A 160 -7.49 -23.53 -14.13
N PRO A 161 -6.96 -22.82 -15.15
CA PRO A 161 -7.47 -21.51 -15.53
C PRO A 161 -8.94 -21.60 -15.94
N ALA A 162 -9.76 -20.67 -15.44
CA ALA A 162 -11.15 -20.56 -15.87
C ALA A 162 -11.27 -20.15 -17.34
N VAL A 163 -10.27 -19.44 -17.86
CA VAL A 163 -10.10 -19.10 -19.27
C VAL A 163 -8.62 -19.26 -19.65
N PRO A 164 -8.30 -19.59 -20.91
CA PRO A 164 -6.91 -19.64 -21.37
C PRO A 164 -6.19 -18.32 -21.10
N SER A 165 -4.97 -18.40 -20.57
CA SER A 165 -4.15 -17.20 -20.39
C SER A 165 -3.79 -16.59 -21.75
N PRO A 166 -3.80 -15.25 -21.89
CA PRO A 166 -3.32 -14.60 -23.10
C PRO A 166 -1.87 -14.99 -23.42
N ALA A 167 -1.57 -15.24 -24.69
CA ALA A 167 -0.19 -15.45 -25.13
C ALA A 167 0.63 -14.18 -24.87
N ILE A 168 1.80 -14.33 -24.25
CA ILE A 168 2.73 -13.20 -24.09
C ILE A 168 3.29 -12.89 -25.48
N GLN A 169 2.99 -11.71 -26.00
CA GLN A 169 3.68 -11.20 -27.19
C GLN A 169 5.14 -10.90 -26.81
N PRO A 170 6.14 -11.34 -27.59
CA PRO A 170 7.52 -10.96 -27.33
C PRO A 170 7.65 -9.44 -27.32
N PRO A 171 8.56 -8.86 -26.51
CA PRO A 171 8.80 -7.44 -26.55
C PRO A 171 9.22 -7.02 -27.96
N ASN A 172 8.55 -6.01 -28.51
CA ASN A 172 8.98 -5.30 -29.71
C ASN A 172 10.27 -4.53 -29.45
#